data_AF-A0AAD5VA58-F1
#
_entry.id   AF-A0AAD5VA58-F1
#
_cell.length_a   1.000
_cell.length_b   1.000
_cell.length_c   1.000
_cell.angle_alpha   90.00
_cell.angle_beta   90.00
_cell.angle_gamma   90.00
#
_symmetry.space_group_name_H-M   'P 1'
#
loop_
_entity.id
_entity.type
_entity.pdbx_description
1 polymer ?
#
loop_
_entity_poly.entity_id
_entity_poly.type
_entity_poly.pdbx_seq_one_letter_code
_entity_poly.pdbx_strand_id
1 'polypeptide(L)'
;MTHQDATVPDFITGQYVTNKAKGIRSFPYSTDPSVNPLTYASLQDLGEVHDIGEVWANILHNVYAALVTDRGFYADGRTDPTSSAGNVVFLHNFIDALSLQPCNPTFIQARDAWLQADVNRYQGENQCTLWKAFASKGLGVNAGDYENDTTLPDEC
;
A
#
# COMPACT_ATOMS: atom_id res chain seq x y z
N MET A 1 3.69 -18.01 7.90
CA MET A 1 3.23 -17.20 9.06
C MET A 1 1.81 -16.77 8.80
N THR A 2 0.90 -16.96 9.75
CA THR A 2 -0.44 -16.35 9.75
C THR A 2 -0.34 -15.04 10.51
N HIS A 3 -0.75 -13.92 9.88
CA HIS A 3 -0.90 -12.62 10.54
C HIS A 3 -2.08 -12.71 11.52
N GLN A 4 -1.84 -12.55 12.82
CA GLN A 4 -2.80 -12.88 13.88
C GLN A 4 -3.22 -11.68 14.73
N ASP A 5 -2.49 -10.57 14.68
CA ASP A 5 -2.74 -9.38 15.48
C ASP A 5 -2.42 -8.09 14.69
N ALA A 6 -2.45 -6.94 15.36
CA ALA A 6 -2.23 -5.62 14.74
C ALA A 6 -0.76 -5.33 14.39
N THR A 7 0.19 -6.19 14.79
CA THR A 7 1.60 -6.07 14.41
C THR A 7 1.73 -6.39 12.92
N VAL A 8 2.30 -5.45 12.16
CA VAL A 8 2.60 -5.64 10.74
C VAL A 8 4.11 -5.85 10.58
N PRO A 9 4.58 -7.11 10.52
CA PRO A 9 6.01 -7.40 10.39
C PRO A 9 6.49 -7.23 8.95
N ASP A 10 7.81 -7.07 8.81
CA ASP A 10 8.47 -7.13 7.51
C ASP A 10 8.14 -8.44 6.77
N PHE A 11 7.91 -8.34 5.47
CA PHE A 11 7.53 -9.48 4.65
C PHE A 11 8.55 -9.77 3.55
N ILE A 12 9.12 -10.98 3.57
CA ILE A 12 10.10 -11.46 2.59
C ILE A 12 9.41 -12.38 1.59
N THR A 13 9.39 -11.97 0.31
CA THR A 13 8.74 -12.74 -0.76
C THR A 13 9.61 -13.90 -1.22
N GLY A 14 9.03 -15.10 -1.32
CA GLY A 14 9.67 -16.27 -1.95
C GLY A 14 10.72 -17.01 -1.11
N GLN A 15 10.97 -16.58 0.13
CA GLN A 15 12.05 -17.09 0.99
C GLN A 15 12.10 -18.63 1.05
N TYR A 16 10.96 -19.28 1.31
CA TYR A 16 10.84 -20.73 1.43
C TYR A 16 11.17 -21.45 0.12
N VAL A 17 10.49 -21.08 -0.98
CA VAL A 17 10.61 -21.80 -2.26
C VAL A 17 11.95 -21.60 -2.94
N THR A 18 12.64 -20.47 -2.70
CA THR A 18 13.97 -20.22 -3.27
C THR A 18 15.12 -20.61 -2.34
N ASN A 19 14.84 -20.97 -1.09
CA ASN A 19 15.84 -21.21 -0.04
C ASN A 19 16.87 -20.06 0.06
N LYS A 20 16.40 -18.81 -0.02
CA LYS A 20 17.22 -17.60 0.05
C LYS A 20 16.73 -16.76 1.21
N ALA A 21 17.59 -16.47 2.19
CA ALA A 21 17.22 -15.69 3.38
C ALA A 21 16.60 -14.32 3.03
N LYS A 22 17.10 -13.66 1.98
CA LYS A 22 16.60 -12.37 1.47
C LYS A 22 15.38 -12.48 0.54
N GLY A 23 14.94 -13.69 0.18
CA GLY A 23 13.87 -13.89 -0.81
C GLY A 23 14.30 -13.52 -2.23
N ILE A 24 13.32 -13.05 -3.03
CA ILE A 24 13.49 -12.71 -4.45
C ILE A 24 13.42 -11.21 -4.77
N ARG A 25 13.08 -10.39 -3.78
CA ARG A 25 13.00 -8.92 -3.88
C ARG A 25 14.30 -8.29 -3.40
N SER A 26 14.55 -7.04 -3.80
CA SER A 26 15.75 -6.32 -3.37
C SER A 26 15.70 -5.96 -1.88
N PHE A 27 14.52 -5.66 -1.36
CA PHE A 27 14.24 -5.39 0.05
C PHE A 27 13.03 -6.19 0.55
N PRO A 28 12.93 -6.48 1.87
CA PRO A 28 11.67 -6.87 2.49
C PRO A 28 10.61 -5.78 2.28
N TYR A 29 9.33 -6.12 2.19
CA TYR A 29 8.28 -5.11 2.36
C TYR A 29 8.28 -4.67 3.82
N SER A 30 8.40 -3.37 4.06
CA SER A 30 8.60 -2.81 5.39
C SER A 30 8.02 -1.41 5.52
N THR A 31 7.60 -1.09 6.73
CA THR A 31 7.23 0.28 7.13
C THR A 31 8.44 1.11 7.55
N ASP A 32 9.60 0.48 7.80
CA ASP A 32 10.85 1.16 8.12
C ASP A 32 11.56 1.59 6.82
N PRO A 33 11.75 2.90 6.57
CA PRO A 33 12.42 3.38 5.36
C PRO A 33 13.92 3.04 5.33
N SER A 34 14.53 2.68 6.46
CA SER A 34 15.91 2.18 6.51
C SER A 34 16.04 0.72 6.04
N VAL A 35 14.96 -0.06 6.13
CA VAL A 35 14.87 -1.44 5.64
C VAL A 35 14.44 -1.46 4.17
N ASN A 36 13.42 -0.68 3.82
CA ASN A 36 12.95 -0.54 2.44
C ASN A 36 12.84 0.95 2.03
N PRO A 37 13.87 1.48 1.34
CA PRO A 37 13.94 2.89 0.96
C PRO A 37 13.20 3.21 -0.36
N LEU A 38 12.54 2.23 -1.00
CA LEU A 38 11.88 2.45 -2.29
C LEU A 38 10.70 3.42 -2.16
N THR A 39 10.63 4.36 -3.11
CA THR A 39 9.61 5.42 -3.22
C THR A 39 9.15 5.57 -4.67
N TYR A 40 8.18 6.46 -4.92
CA TYR A 40 7.74 6.76 -6.29
C TYR A 40 8.89 7.17 -7.21
N ALA A 41 9.86 7.94 -6.71
CA ALA A 41 11.03 8.36 -7.49
C ALA A 41 11.99 7.22 -7.86
N SER A 42 11.94 6.09 -7.15
CA SER A 42 12.71 4.91 -7.54
C SER A 42 12.31 4.40 -8.93
N LEU A 43 11.11 4.72 -9.42
CA LEU A 43 10.64 4.31 -10.74
C LEU A 43 11.42 4.96 -11.91
N GLN A 44 12.16 6.05 -11.67
CA GLN A 44 12.99 6.69 -12.71
C GLN A 44 14.03 5.73 -13.30
N ASP A 45 14.54 4.82 -12.48
CA ASP A 45 15.65 3.92 -12.82
C ASP A 45 15.20 2.47 -13.11
N LEU A 46 13.89 2.19 -13.04
CA LEU A 46 13.35 0.83 -13.13
C LEU A 46 12.57 0.62 -14.43
N GLY A 47 12.98 -0.40 -15.19
CA GLY A 47 12.30 -0.80 -16.44
C GLY A 47 11.68 -2.19 -16.40
N GLU A 48 11.91 -2.96 -15.34
CA GLU A 48 11.46 -4.35 -15.21
C GLU A 48 10.26 -4.43 -14.25
N VAL A 49 9.22 -5.19 -14.62
CA VAL A 49 7.92 -5.16 -13.94
C VAL A 49 7.93 -5.74 -12.52
N HIS A 50 8.86 -6.64 -12.21
CA HIS A 50 9.06 -7.18 -10.87
C HIS A 50 9.70 -6.15 -9.95
N ASP A 51 10.65 -5.35 -10.46
CA ASP A 51 11.27 -4.25 -9.69
C ASP A 51 10.27 -3.11 -9.47
N ILE A 52 9.53 -2.71 -10.50
CA ILE A 52 8.43 -1.74 -10.39
C ILE A 52 7.34 -2.24 -9.43
N GLY A 53 6.99 -3.51 -9.54
CA GLY A 53 6.01 -4.16 -8.66
C GLY A 53 6.46 -4.22 -7.20
N GLU A 54 7.77 -4.27 -6.94
CA GLU A 54 8.31 -4.19 -5.58
C GLU A 54 8.02 -2.84 -4.94
N VAL A 55 8.19 -1.74 -5.68
CA VAL A 55 7.85 -0.38 -5.22
C VAL A 55 6.35 -0.31 -4.86
N TRP A 56 5.47 -0.74 -5.78
CA TRP A 56 4.02 -0.69 -5.54
C TRP A 56 3.58 -1.56 -4.36
N ALA A 57 4.11 -2.78 -4.26
CA ALA A 57 3.79 -3.68 -3.15
C ALA A 57 4.26 -3.12 -1.80
N ASN A 58 5.42 -2.44 -1.75
CA ASN A 58 5.87 -1.78 -0.53
C ASN A 58 4.99 -0.57 -0.16
N ILE A 59 4.53 0.20 -1.15
CA ILE A 59 3.56 1.28 -0.94
C ILE A 59 2.28 0.72 -0.30
N LEU A 60 1.71 -0.35 -0.87
CA LEU A 60 0.51 -0.97 -0.34
C LEU A 60 0.73 -1.63 1.03
N HIS A 61 1.94 -2.15 1.32
CA HIS A 61 2.29 -2.62 2.66
C HIS A 61 2.21 -1.49 3.71
N ASN A 62 2.64 -0.28 3.34
CA ASN A 62 2.54 0.89 4.22
C ASN A 62 1.08 1.39 4.37
N VAL A 63 0.28 1.32 3.29
CA VAL A 63 -1.17 1.58 3.36
C VAL A 63 -1.87 0.59 4.30
N TYR A 64 -1.56 -0.70 4.19
CA TYR A 64 -2.09 -1.73 5.09
C TYR A 64 -1.74 -1.44 6.55
N ALA A 65 -0.46 -1.15 6.83
CA ALA A 65 0.00 -0.85 8.19
C ALA A 65 -0.65 0.40 8.78
N ALA A 66 -0.83 1.45 7.98
CA ALA A 66 -1.51 2.68 8.40
C ALA A 66 -2.98 2.41 8.75
N LEU A 67 -3.72 1.68 7.89
CA LEU A 67 -5.11 1.31 8.16
C LEU A 67 -5.26 0.42 9.39
N VAL A 68 -4.39 -0.57 9.57
CA VAL A 68 -4.40 -1.45 10.76
C VAL A 68 -4.08 -0.67 12.03
N THR A 69 -3.18 0.31 11.95
CA THR A 69 -2.86 1.18 13.08
C THR A 69 -4.05 2.06 13.48
N ASP A 70 -4.74 2.63 12.49
CA ASP A 70 -5.85 3.56 12.69
C ASP A 70 -7.16 2.87 13.11
N ARG A 71 -7.49 1.74 12.45
CA ARG A 71 -8.78 1.03 12.63
C ARG A 71 -8.67 -0.31 13.36
N GLY A 72 -7.47 -0.69 13.80
CA GLY A 72 -7.20 -1.99 14.44
C GLY A 72 -7.18 -3.16 13.46
N PHE A 73 -7.00 -4.36 14.01
CA PHE A 73 -6.96 -5.62 13.27
C PHE A 73 -8.10 -6.55 13.69
N TYR A 74 -8.72 -7.20 12.71
CA TYR A 74 -9.76 -8.20 12.93
C TYR A 74 -9.28 -9.59 12.49
N ALA A 75 -9.18 -10.51 13.45
CA ALA A 75 -8.64 -11.85 13.26
C ALA A 75 -9.41 -12.69 12.22
N ASP A 76 -10.73 -12.53 12.18
CA ASP A 76 -11.59 -13.29 11.26
C ASP A 76 -11.76 -12.60 9.90
N GLY A 77 -11.07 -11.49 9.65
CA GLY A 77 -11.19 -10.70 8.41
C GLY A 77 -10.91 -11.46 7.10
N ARG A 78 -10.28 -12.64 7.19
CA ARG A 78 -10.09 -13.55 6.04
C ARG A 78 -11.37 -14.25 5.61
N THR A 79 -12.30 -14.47 6.53
CA THR A 79 -13.53 -15.24 6.33
C THR A 79 -14.79 -14.41 6.57
N ASP A 80 -14.66 -13.28 7.26
CA ASP A 80 -15.74 -12.34 7.51
C ASP A 80 -15.34 -10.93 7.03
N PRO A 81 -15.93 -10.45 5.91
CA PRO A 81 -15.63 -9.15 5.34
C PRO A 81 -16.47 -8.00 5.93
N THR A 82 -17.24 -8.23 7.00
CA THR A 82 -18.21 -7.23 7.53
C THR A 82 -17.61 -6.24 8.52
N SER A 83 -16.42 -6.52 9.04
CA SER A 83 -15.73 -5.65 9.99
C SER A 83 -15.20 -4.37 9.33
N SER A 84 -15.19 -3.27 10.09
CA SER A 84 -14.57 -2.00 9.70
C SER A 84 -13.10 -1.88 10.14
N ALA A 85 -12.47 -2.98 10.57
CA ALA A 85 -11.06 -3.00 10.95
C ALA A 85 -10.13 -2.79 9.74
N GLY A 86 -8.92 -2.31 10.00
CA GLY A 86 -8.00 -1.82 8.96
C GLY A 86 -7.61 -2.87 7.94
N ASN A 87 -7.41 -4.12 8.35
CA ASN A 87 -7.10 -5.23 7.45
C ASN A 87 -8.27 -5.60 6.52
N VAL A 88 -9.51 -5.40 6.95
CA VAL A 88 -10.71 -5.63 6.14
C VAL A 88 -10.97 -4.44 5.22
N VAL A 89 -10.82 -3.21 5.72
CA VAL A 89 -10.89 -1.98 4.93
C VAL A 89 -9.86 -1.99 3.80
N PHE A 90 -8.61 -2.36 4.10
CA PHE A 90 -7.55 -2.49 3.09
C PHE A 90 -7.95 -3.44 1.96
N LEU A 91 -8.47 -4.62 2.30
CA LEU A 91 -8.82 -5.62 1.29
C LEU A 91 -10.00 -5.17 0.41
N HIS A 92 -11.01 -4.54 1.00
CA HIS A 92 -12.12 -3.95 0.23
C HIS A 92 -11.63 -2.84 -0.69
N ASN A 93 -10.88 -1.87 -0.18
CA ASN A 93 -10.35 -0.79 -0.99
C ASN A 93 -9.43 -1.30 -2.11
N PHE A 94 -8.60 -2.33 -1.84
CA PHE A 94 -7.76 -2.95 -2.85
C PHE A 94 -8.59 -3.53 -4.00
N ILE A 95 -9.59 -4.37 -3.71
CA ILE A 95 -10.39 -5.03 -4.74
C ILE A 95 -11.27 -4.03 -5.50
N ASP A 96 -11.87 -3.07 -4.80
CA ASP A 96 -12.70 -2.04 -5.42
C ASP A 96 -11.86 -1.14 -6.35
N ALA A 97 -10.65 -0.73 -5.92
CA ALA A 97 -9.75 0.09 -6.73
C ALA A 97 -9.34 -0.58 -8.06
N LEU A 98 -9.16 -1.91 -8.08
CA LEU A 98 -8.85 -2.66 -9.31
C LEU A 98 -9.94 -2.52 -10.38
N SER A 99 -11.20 -2.33 -9.96
CA SER A 99 -12.33 -2.13 -10.87
C SER A 99 -12.54 -0.66 -11.26
N LEU A 100 -12.03 0.27 -10.47
CA LEU A 100 -12.18 1.72 -10.69
C LEU A 100 -11.06 2.34 -11.53
N GLN A 101 -9.85 1.81 -11.43
CA GLN A 101 -8.70 2.32 -12.18
C GLN A 101 -8.90 2.16 -13.71
N PRO A 102 -8.33 3.05 -14.53
CA PRO A 102 -8.40 2.92 -15.99
C PRO A 102 -7.61 1.71 -16.51
N CYS A 103 -7.81 1.37 -17.79
CA CYS A 103 -6.95 0.40 -18.47
C CYS A 103 -5.51 0.93 -18.53
N ASN A 104 -4.53 0.10 -18.14
CA ASN A 104 -3.10 0.44 -18.05
C ASN A 104 -2.84 1.69 -17.17
N PRO A 105 -3.21 1.64 -15.87
CA PRO A 105 -3.10 2.80 -15.00
C PRO A 105 -1.64 3.13 -14.65
N THR A 106 -1.37 4.41 -14.41
CA THR A 106 -0.15 4.85 -13.72
C THR A 106 -0.27 4.66 -12.20
N PHE A 107 0.83 4.81 -11.45
CA PHE A 107 0.80 4.74 -9.97
C PHE A 107 -0.12 5.82 -9.37
N ILE A 108 -0.14 7.01 -9.96
CA ILE A 108 -1.02 8.12 -9.56
C ILE A 108 -2.48 7.74 -9.79
N GLN A 109 -2.81 7.21 -10.97
CA GLN A 109 -4.19 6.76 -11.25
C GLN A 109 -4.63 5.59 -10.35
N ALA A 110 -3.72 4.68 -10.02
CA ALA A 110 -3.99 3.60 -9.08
C ALA A 110 -4.22 4.12 -7.66
N ARG A 111 -3.41 5.07 -7.16
CA ARG A 111 -3.64 5.77 -5.89
C ARG A 111 -5.01 6.44 -5.87
N ASP A 112 -5.35 7.19 -6.90
CA ASP A 112 -6.62 7.91 -6.97
C ASP A 112 -7.81 6.94 -7.00
N ALA A 113 -7.66 5.77 -7.63
CA ALA A 113 -8.66 4.71 -7.58
C ALA A 113 -8.84 4.13 -6.16
N TRP A 114 -7.76 4.03 -5.35
CA TRP A 114 -7.86 3.66 -3.93
C TRP A 114 -8.62 4.69 -3.10
N LEU A 115 -8.35 5.98 -3.32
CA LEU A 115 -9.08 7.06 -2.64
C LEU A 115 -10.56 7.07 -3.05
N GLN A 116 -10.85 6.86 -4.33
CA GLN A 116 -12.24 6.76 -4.83
C GLN A 116 -12.96 5.52 -4.30
N ALA A 117 -12.27 4.38 -4.16
CA ALA A 117 -12.83 3.18 -3.55
C ALA A 117 -13.29 3.48 -2.11
N ASP A 118 -12.47 4.20 -1.35
CA ASP A 118 -12.80 4.59 0.02
C ASP A 118 -14.00 5.54 0.08
N VAL A 119 -14.08 6.52 -0.83
CA VAL A 119 -15.27 7.38 -0.97
C VAL A 119 -16.52 6.57 -1.24
N ASN A 120 -16.45 5.62 -2.18
CA ASN A 120 -17.61 4.85 -2.60
C ASN A 120 -18.14 3.94 -1.49
N ARG A 121 -17.24 3.30 -0.73
CA ARG A 121 -17.61 2.29 0.27
C ARG A 121 -17.77 2.88 1.68
N TYR A 122 -16.86 3.75 2.07
CA TYR A 122 -16.73 4.26 3.44
C TYR A 122 -16.97 5.76 3.53
N GLN A 123 -17.53 6.39 2.49
CA GLN A 123 -17.80 7.83 2.46
C GLN A 123 -16.54 8.70 2.67
N GLY A 124 -15.36 8.15 2.39
CA GLY A 124 -14.07 8.83 2.51
C GLY A 124 -13.52 8.87 3.93
N GLU A 125 -14.07 8.08 4.86
CA GLU A 125 -13.65 8.07 6.26
C GLU A 125 -12.14 7.79 6.47
N ASN A 126 -11.48 7.13 5.51
CA ASN A 126 -10.06 6.77 5.62
C ASN A 126 -9.14 7.65 4.76
N GLN A 127 -9.65 8.69 4.12
CA GLN A 127 -8.89 9.48 3.14
C GLN A 127 -7.57 10.01 3.70
N CYS A 128 -7.56 10.56 4.91
CA CYS A 128 -6.32 11.09 5.49
C CYS A 128 -5.31 9.99 5.84
N THR A 129 -5.79 8.82 6.28
CA THR A 129 -4.94 7.65 6.53
C THR A 129 -4.32 7.14 5.22
N LEU A 130 -5.11 7.07 4.15
CA LEU A 130 -4.63 6.69 2.82
C LEU A 130 -3.64 7.71 2.26
N TRP A 131 -3.97 9.00 2.27
CA TRP A 131 -3.09 10.07 1.79
C TRP A 131 -1.76 10.09 2.51
N LYS A 132 -1.76 9.99 3.85
CA LYS A 132 -0.53 9.93 4.65
C LYS A 132 0.34 8.74 4.26
N ALA A 133 -0.26 7.56 4.07
CA ALA A 133 0.46 6.37 3.65
C ALA A 133 1.07 6.51 2.24
N PHE A 134 0.29 6.95 1.25
CA PHE A 134 0.81 7.19 -0.11
C PHE A 134 1.89 8.27 -0.15
N ALA A 135 1.65 9.41 0.49
CA ALA A 135 2.61 10.52 0.58
C ALA A 135 3.92 10.10 1.27
N SER A 136 3.87 9.24 2.29
CA SER A 136 5.08 8.71 2.95
C SER A 136 6.01 7.94 2.00
N LYS A 137 5.52 7.52 0.84
CA LYS A 137 6.29 6.85 -0.23
C LYS A 137 6.39 7.69 -1.50
N GLY A 138 6.16 9.00 -1.41
CA GLY A 138 6.33 9.95 -2.51
C GLY A 138 5.15 10.09 -3.45
N LEU A 139 3.98 9.53 -3.12
CA LEU A 139 2.74 9.64 -3.90
C LEU A 139 1.74 10.65 -3.32
N GLY A 140 2.23 11.80 -2.83
CA GLY A 140 1.40 12.92 -2.37
C GLY A 140 0.60 13.62 -3.47
N VAL A 141 -0.21 14.61 -3.10
CA VAL A 141 -1.18 15.25 -4.01
C VAL A 141 -0.57 15.81 -5.30
N ASN A 142 0.68 16.27 -5.24
CA ASN A 142 1.40 16.87 -6.35
C ASN A 142 2.43 15.92 -7.01
N ALA A 143 2.42 14.63 -6.67
CA ALA A 143 3.33 13.66 -7.28
C ALA A 143 3.11 13.61 -8.80
N GLY A 144 4.21 13.60 -9.55
CA GLY A 144 4.20 13.61 -11.00
C GLY A 144 5.60 13.36 -11.55
N ASP A 145 5.71 12.89 -12.79
CA ASP A 145 7.00 12.67 -13.47
C ASP A 145 8.03 11.85 -12.67
N TYR A 146 7.54 10.91 -11.83
CA TYR A 146 8.38 10.13 -10.92
C TYR A 146 9.17 11.00 -9.93
N GLU A 147 8.68 12.18 -9.58
CA GLU A 147 9.21 12.99 -8.49
C GLU A 147 8.40 12.74 -7.22
N ASN A 148 9.09 12.54 -6.11
CA ASN A 148 8.43 12.31 -4.83
C ASN A 148 7.72 13.58 -4.37
N ASP A 149 6.44 13.44 -4.03
CA ASP A 149 5.69 14.46 -3.28
C ASP A 149 5.20 13.86 -1.97
N THR A 150 5.34 14.64 -0.90
CA THR A 150 4.85 14.28 0.44
C THR A 150 3.71 15.17 0.90
N THR A 151 3.24 16.09 0.04
CA THR A 151 2.16 17.01 0.34
C THR A 151 0.85 16.25 0.53
N LEU A 152 0.09 16.64 1.57
CA LEU A 152 -1.24 16.12 1.87
C LEU A 152 -2.30 17.14 1.41
N PRO A 153 -3.56 16.70 1.17
CA PRO A 153 -4.67 17.65 1.03
C PRO A 153 -4.85 18.48 2.30
N ASP A 154 -5.37 19.71 2.18
CA ASP A 154 -5.53 20.64 3.31
C ASP A 154 -6.47 20.10 4.41
N GLU A 155 -7.40 19.23 4.05
CA GLU A 155 -8.31 18.54 4.96
C GLU A 155 -7.64 17.43 5.80
N CYS A 156 -6.36 17.15 5.55
CA CYS A 156 -5.54 16.11 6.17
C CYS A 156 -4.22 16.64 6.74
#